data_AF-A0A6G8C9L4-F1
#
_entry.id   AF-A0A6G8C9L4-F1
#
_cell.length_a   1.000
_cell.length_b   1.000
_cell.length_c   1.000
_cell.angle_alpha   90.00
_cell.angle_beta   90.00
_cell.angle_gamma   90.00
#
_symmetry.space_group_name_H-M   'P 1'
#
loop_
_entity.id
_entity.type
_entity.pdbx_description
1 polymer ?
#
loop_
_entity_poly.entity_id
_entity_poly.type
_entity_poly.pdbx_seq_one_letter_code
_entity_poly.pdbx_strand_id
1 'polypeptide(L)'
;MLAVQFAHANGHYPYDIHLVDPRPAPGLGLAYSAPRPEYLLNVRAGRISAFPDKPQHFVEWLRAKGLPGDEDVFYPRQTYGQYIQECVSQVLGEASNGIRIQWHSQAAIAATIDKTDNTALVELADGHVLRSHRVVLALGNFPPIGLTSAGLGGKFPPNYHPNPWTPGALTGIAPRIRFCLLAPALRP
;
A
#
# COMPACT_ATOMS: atom_id res chain seq x y z
N MET A 1 -0.64 -5.18 5.45
CA MET A 1 -0.86 -6.64 5.26
C MET A 1 0.00 -7.51 6.16
N LEU A 2 1.33 -7.60 5.98
CA LEU A 2 2.16 -8.54 6.75
C LEU A 2 2.00 -8.41 8.28
N ALA A 3 1.97 -7.19 8.82
CA ALA A 3 1.74 -6.96 10.25
C ALA A 3 0.38 -7.49 10.76
N VAL A 4 -0.68 -7.38 9.95
CA VAL A 4 -2.01 -7.95 10.24
C VAL A 4 -1.93 -9.48 10.25
N GLN A 5 -1.26 -10.08 9.27
CA GLN A 5 -1.09 -11.55 9.23
C GLN A 5 -0.30 -12.07 10.44
N PHE A 6 0.71 -11.32 10.92
CA PHE A 6 1.41 -11.67 12.16
C PHE A 6 0.50 -11.59 13.39
N ALA A 7 -0.30 -10.53 13.56
CA ALA A 7 -1.23 -10.40 14.70
C ALA A 7 -2.31 -11.51 14.74
N HIS A 8 -2.62 -12.13 13.60
CA HIS A 8 -3.57 -13.25 13.50
C HIS A 8 -2.90 -14.64 13.41
N ALA A 9 -1.58 -14.73 13.55
CA ALA A 9 -0.88 -16.01 13.55
C ALA A 9 -1.13 -16.80 14.84
N ASN A 10 -1.44 -18.09 14.71
CA ASN A 10 -1.62 -19.01 15.83
C ASN A 10 -0.30 -19.21 16.59
N GLY A 11 -0.28 -18.84 17.88
CA GLY A 11 0.87 -18.99 18.77
C GLY A 11 0.93 -17.87 19.80
N HIS A 12 2.05 -17.78 20.50
CA HIS A 12 2.40 -16.62 21.32
C HIS A 12 3.76 -16.09 20.85
N TYR A 13 3.81 -14.83 20.46
CA TYR A 13 4.94 -14.19 19.81
C TYR A 13 5.17 -12.82 20.47
N PRO A 14 6.00 -12.72 21.52
CA PRO A 14 6.29 -11.46 22.20
C PRO A 14 7.26 -10.61 21.37
N TYR A 15 6.78 -10.11 20.24
CA TYR A 15 7.55 -9.29 19.29
C TYR A 15 6.99 -7.87 19.23
N ASP A 16 7.85 -6.88 19.41
CA ASP A 16 7.55 -5.49 19.04
C ASP A 16 7.79 -5.30 17.53
N ILE A 17 6.75 -4.88 16.80
CA ILE A 17 6.76 -4.59 15.37
C ILE A 17 6.58 -3.09 15.16
N HIS A 18 7.62 -2.46 14.60
CA HIS A 18 7.56 -1.07 14.17
C HIS A 18 7.08 -0.98 12.71
N LEU A 19 5.86 -0.48 12.51
CA LEU A 19 5.30 -0.16 11.20
C LEU A 19 5.60 1.29 10.86
N VAL A 20 6.43 1.54 9.84
CA VAL A 20 6.81 2.91 9.41
C VAL A 20 6.11 3.24 8.10
N ASP A 21 5.21 4.24 8.11
CA ASP A 21 4.53 4.77 6.92
C ASP A 21 4.22 6.25 7.14
N PRO A 22 4.73 7.19 6.29
CA PRO A 22 4.49 8.63 6.45
C PRO A 22 3.08 9.09 6.05
N ARG A 23 2.23 8.20 5.53
CA ARG A 23 0.84 8.54 5.16
C ARG A 23 0.00 8.79 6.41
N PRO A 24 -1.03 9.66 6.37
CA PRO A 24 -1.93 9.92 7.51
C PRO A 24 -2.67 8.70 8.06
N ALA A 25 -2.67 7.57 7.34
CA ALA A 25 -3.15 6.29 7.83
C ALA A 25 -2.32 5.16 7.20
N PRO A 26 -1.90 4.15 7.98
CA PRO A 26 -1.07 3.06 7.49
C PRO A 26 -1.82 2.09 6.57
N GLY A 27 -1.09 1.39 5.71
CA GLY A 27 -1.56 0.17 5.04
C GLY A 27 -2.29 0.36 3.70
N LEU A 28 -2.73 1.57 3.34
CA LEU A 28 -3.35 1.86 2.04
C LEU A 28 -2.38 1.75 0.85
N GLY A 29 -1.10 2.07 1.05
CA GLY A 29 -0.13 2.23 -0.04
C GLY A 29 -0.59 3.28 -1.07
N LEU A 30 -0.16 3.13 -2.32
CA LEU A 30 -0.60 3.98 -3.45
C LEU A 30 -1.91 3.49 -4.09
N ALA A 31 -2.17 2.19 -4.05
CA ALA A 31 -3.27 1.58 -4.80
C ALA A 31 -4.65 1.90 -4.22
N TYR A 32 -4.76 2.09 -2.91
CA TYR A 32 -6.02 2.27 -2.19
C TYR A 32 -6.19 3.68 -1.58
N SER A 33 -5.22 4.58 -1.78
CA SER A 33 -5.26 5.96 -1.28
C SER A 33 -5.94 6.96 -2.22
N ALA A 34 -6.29 6.56 -3.45
CA ALA A 34 -6.91 7.45 -4.43
C ALA A 34 -8.43 7.59 -4.19
N PRO A 35 -8.96 8.81 -3.94
CA PRO A 35 -10.36 9.03 -3.64
C PRO A 35 -11.19 9.14 -4.93
N ARG A 36 -11.22 8.06 -5.72
CA ARG A 36 -11.92 8.00 -7.01
C ARG A 36 -12.77 6.74 -7.11
N PRO A 37 -14.11 6.85 -7.19
CA PRO A 37 -14.99 5.68 -7.25
C PRO A 37 -14.84 4.88 -8.55
N GLU A 38 -14.34 5.50 -9.62
CA GLU A 38 -14.10 4.85 -10.92
C GLU A 38 -12.88 3.91 -10.89
N TYR A 39 -12.03 4.01 -9.86
CA TYR A 39 -10.85 3.16 -9.72
C TYR A 39 -11.26 1.86 -9.03
N LEU A 40 -11.80 0.92 -9.81
CA LEU A 40 -12.24 -0.38 -9.33
C LEU A 40 -11.05 -1.32 -9.02
N LEU A 41 -11.30 -2.32 -8.18
CA LEU A 41 -10.43 -3.47 -8.00
C LEU A 41 -10.23 -4.21 -9.33
N ASN A 42 -9.06 -4.84 -9.49
CA ASN A 42 -8.79 -5.72 -10.65
C ASN A 42 -9.31 -7.16 -10.42
N VAL A 43 -9.93 -7.42 -9.26
CA VAL A 43 -10.43 -8.72 -8.82
C VAL A 43 -11.82 -8.55 -8.19
N ARG A 44 -12.67 -9.56 -8.34
CA ARG A 44 -14.04 -9.58 -7.79
C ARG A 44 -13.99 -9.73 -6.26
N ALA A 45 -15.00 -9.22 -5.55
CA ALA A 45 -15.01 -9.17 -4.08
C ALA A 45 -14.82 -10.55 -3.41
N GLY A 46 -15.49 -11.61 -3.89
CA GLY A 46 -15.35 -12.97 -3.38
C GLY A 46 -14.01 -13.66 -3.71
N ARG A 47 -13.07 -12.94 -4.35
CA ARG A 47 -11.72 -13.43 -4.69
C ARG A 47 -10.60 -12.58 -4.08
N ILE A 48 -10.91 -11.71 -3.12
CA ILE A 48 -9.91 -10.88 -2.44
C ILE A 48 -10.20 -10.77 -0.94
N SER A 49 -9.16 -11.00 -0.13
CA SER A 49 -9.23 -10.85 1.32
C SER A 49 -7.89 -10.38 1.88
N ALA A 50 -7.93 -9.79 3.08
CA ALA A 50 -6.78 -9.55 3.92
C ALA A 50 -6.22 -10.86 4.51
N PHE A 51 -7.06 -11.89 4.63
CA PHE A 51 -6.83 -13.11 5.37
C PHE A 51 -6.87 -14.33 4.42
N PRO A 52 -5.74 -15.02 4.18
CA PRO A 52 -5.70 -16.19 3.30
C PRO A 52 -6.60 -17.35 3.78
N ASP A 53 -6.78 -17.45 5.10
CA ASP A 53 -7.63 -18.41 5.81
C ASP A 53 -9.12 -18.01 5.81
N LYS A 54 -9.45 -16.75 5.54
CA LYS A 54 -10.83 -16.22 5.48
C LYS A 54 -11.07 -15.53 4.13
N PRO A 55 -11.23 -16.30 3.04
CA PRO A 55 -11.37 -15.74 1.69
C PRO A 55 -12.60 -14.83 1.54
N GLN A 56 -13.65 -15.03 2.33
CA GLN A 56 -14.88 -14.24 2.30
C GLN A 56 -14.87 -12.99 3.20
N HIS A 57 -13.80 -12.74 3.96
CA HIS A 57 -13.79 -11.70 4.99
C HIS A 57 -14.05 -10.27 4.47
N PHE A 58 -13.65 -9.96 3.23
CA PHE A 58 -14.00 -8.66 2.62
C PHE A 58 -15.50 -8.54 2.33
N VAL A 59 -16.13 -9.62 1.87
CA VAL A 59 -17.57 -9.69 1.56
C VAL A 59 -18.40 -9.66 2.86
N GLU A 60 -17.95 -10.36 3.89
CA GLU A 60 -18.50 -10.30 5.24
C GLU A 60 -18.42 -8.87 5.82
N TRP A 61 -17.27 -8.21 5.65
CA TRP A 61 -17.08 -6.81 6.05
C TRP A 61 -18.02 -5.86 5.29
N LEU A 62 -18.19 -6.02 3.97
CA LEU A 62 -19.15 -5.23 3.18
C LEU A 62 -20.57 -5.37 3.75
N ARG A 63 -21.02 -6.61 4.00
CA ARG A 63 -22.34 -6.91 4.61
C ARG A 63 -22.48 -6.27 5.99
N ALA A 64 -21.44 -6.34 6.83
CA ALA A 64 -21.41 -5.73 8.16
C ALA A 64 -21.46 -4.19 8.13
N LYS A 65 -21.03 -3.55 7.03
CA LYS A 65 -21.14 -2.10 6.80
C LYS A 65 -22.47 -1.67 6.18
N GLY A 66 -23.41 -2.60 5.96
CA GLY A 66 -24.67 -2.33 5.24
C GLY A 66 -24.46 -2.04 3.75
N LEU A 67 -23.29 -2.37 3.20
CA LEU A 67 -23.02 -2.29 1.77
C LEU A 67 -23.50 -3.59 1.09
N PRO A 68 -23.81 -3.56 -0.21
CA PRO A 68 -23.99 -4.79 -0.98
C PRO A 68 -22.75 -5.68 -0.79
N GLY A 69 -22.96 -6.96 -0.51
CA GLY A 69 -21.91 -7.98 -0.43
C GLY A 69 -21.99 -8.94 -1.62
N ASP A 70 -21.95 -8.38 -2.82
CA ASP A 70 -21.97 -9.11 -4.09
C ASP A 70 -20.56 -9.63 -4.41
N GLU A 71 -20.41 -10.95 -4.46
CA GLU A 71 -19.12 -11.62 -4.58
C GLU A 71 -18.52 -11.47 -5.98
N ASP A 72 -19.35 -11.19 -6.99
CA ASP A 72 -18.95 -11.14 -8.39
C ASP A 72 -18.63 -9.72 -8.89
N VAL A 73 -18.84 -8.68 -8.07
CA VAL A 73 -18.61 -7.28 -8.43
C VAL A 73 -17.17 -6.82 -8.13
N PHE A 74 -16.67 -5.91 -8.98
CA PHE A 74 -15.42 -5.18 -8.75
C PHE A 74 -15.73 -3.89 -7.98
N TYR A 75 -15.41 -3.86 -6.68
CA TYR A 75 -15.68 -2.69 -5.84
C TYR A 75 -14.64 -1.58 -6.05
N PRO A 76 -14.96 -0.31 -5.72
CA PRO A 76 -13.97 0.76 -5.70
C PRO A 76 -12.78 0.43 -4.79
N ARG A 77 -11.57 0.76 -5.24
CA ARG A 77 -10.33 0.61 -4.46
C ARG A 77 -10.37 1.41 -3.16
N GLN A 78 -11.12 2.52 -3.11
CA GLN A 78 -11.35 3.28 -1.90
C GLN A 78 -12.13 2.47 -0.84
N THR A 79 -13.15 1.70 -1.25
CA THR A 79 -13.91 0.80 -0.36
C THR A 79 -13.03 -0.32 0.19
N TYR A 80 -12.19 -0.92 -0.67
CA TYR A 80 -11.20 -1.89 -0.22
C TYR A 80 -10.12 -1.26 0.68
N GLY A 81 -9.77 0.01 0.45
CA GLY A 81 -8.89 0.79 1.30
C GLY A 81 -9.41 0.94 2.73
N GLN A 82 -10.69 1.30 2.88
CA GLN A 82 -11.37 1.37 4.18
C GLN A 82 -11.33 0.02 4.92
N TYR A 83 -11.61 -1.08 4.21
CA TYR A 83 -11.48 -2.44 4.74
C TYR A 83 -10.06 -2.74 5.26
N ILE A 84 -9.02 -2.41 4.48
CA ILE A 84 -7.62 -2.61 4.90
C ILE A 84 -7.26 -1.71 6.09
N GLN A 85 -7.73 -0.47 6.14
CA GLN A 85 -7.51 0.43 7.28
C GLN A 85 -8.10 -0.13 8.56
N GLU A 86 -9.32 -0.69 8.52
CA GLU A 86 -9.96 -1.30 9.69
C GLU A 86 -9.24 -2.57 10.13
N CYS A 87 -8.80 -3.42 9.19
CA CYS A 87 -7.97 -4.59 9.51
C CYS A 87 -6.63 -4.20 10.14
N VAL A 88 -6.05 -3.05 9.76
CA VAL A 88 -4.81 -2.53 10.38
C VAL A 88 -5.09 -1.90 11.74
N SER A 89 -6.14 -1.10 11.90
CA SER A 89 -6.44 -0.43 13.17
C SER A 89 -6.80 -1.42 14.27
N GLN A 90 -7.42 -2.55 13.93
CA GLN A 90 -7.72 -3.65 14.85
C GLN A 90 -6.49 -4.33 15.46
N VAL A 91 -5.31 -4.18 14.84
CA VAL A 91 -4.06 -4.82 15.29
C VAL A 91 -3.00 -3.84 15.80
N LEU A 92 -3.26 -2.53 15.76
CA LEU A 92 -2.38 -1.54 16.39
C LEU A 92 -2.49 -1.62 17.92
N GLY A 93 -1.37 -1.48 18.62
CA GLY A 93 -1.29 -1.76 20.06
C GLY A 93 -0.89 -3.21 20.31
N GLU A 94 -1.52 -3.88 21.28
CA GLU A 94 -1.18 -5.25 21.69
C GLU A 94 -2.20 -6.26 21.15
N ALA A 95 -1.75 -7.16 20.29
CA ALA A 95 -2.55 -8.22 19.70
C ALA A 95 -2.71 -9.40 20.67
N SER A 96 -3.77 -10.19 20.50
CA SER A 96 -4.09 -11.33 21.38
C SER A 96 -3.02 -12.43 21.42
N ASN A 97 -2.11 -12.47 20.44
CA ASN A 97 -0.97 -13.38 20.42
C ASN A 97 0.32 -12.80 21.06
N GLY A 98 0.25 -11.64 21.70
CA GLY A 98 1.38 -10.99 22.39
C GLY A 98 2.27 -10.13 21.50
N ILE A 99 1.97 -10.02 20.20
CA ILE A 99 2.68 -9.09 19.31
C ILE A 99 2.21 -7.67 19.62
N ARG A 100 3.17 -6.74 19.76
CA ARG A 100 2.88 -5.31 19.88
C ARG A 100 3.20 -4.59 18.58
N ILE A 101 2.22 -3.96 17.95
CA ILE A 101 2.39 -3.23 16.70
C ILE A 101 2.31 -1.73 16.97
N GLN A 102 3.42 -1.02 16.76
CA GLN A 102 3.52 0.44 16.86
C GLN A 102 3.62 1.04 15.46
N TRP A 103 2.72 1.97 15.13
CA TRP A 103 2.81 2.73 13.88
C TRP A 103 3.54 4.06 14.12
N HIS A 104 4.54 4.31 13.27
CA HIS A 104 5.30 5.55 13.20
C HIS A 104 4.88 6.29 11.93
N SER A 105 4.23 7.44 12.10
CA SER A 105 3.76 8.31 11.00
C SER A 105 4.91 9.11 10.37
N GLN A 106 6.00 8.42 10.02
CA GLN A 106 7.25 9.00 9.53
C GLN A 106 7.75 8.27 8.29
N ALA A 107 8.61 8.93 7.53
CA ALA A 107 9.38 8.27 6.47
C ALA A 107 10.65 7.65 7.07
N ALA A 108 10.95 6.39 6.75
CA ALA A 108 12.28 5.85 6.92
C ALA A 108 13.20 6.45 5.85
N ILE A 109 14.30 7.07 6.26
CA ILE A 109 15.24 7.77 5.36
C ILE A 109 16.54 6.99 5.12
N ALA A 110 16.94 6.14 6.08
CA ALA A 110 18.07 5.24 5.95
C ALA A 110 17.83 3.93 6.73
N ALA A 111 18.51 2.87 6.31
CA ALA A 111 18.59 1.61 7.04
C ALA A 111 20.03 1.08 6.96
N THR A 112 20.68 0.90 8.10
CA THR A 112 22.06 0.39 8.20
C THR A 112 22.11 -0.86 9.08
N ILE A 113 23.15 -1.68 8.95
CA ILE A 113 23.37 -2.85 9.80
C ILE A 113 24.47 -2.52 10.79
N ASP A 114 24.15 -2.57 12.08
CA ASP A 114 25.12 -2.52 13.16
C ASP A 114 25.83 -3.88 13.24
N LYS A 115 27.13 -3.88 12.94
CA LYS A 115 27.95 -5.08 12.89
C LYS A 115 28.33 -5.61 14.28
N THR A 116 28.05 -4.85 15.35
CA THR A 116 28.43 -5.24 16.72
C THR A 116 27.48 -6.27 17.33
N ASP A 117 26.18 -6.17 17.10
CA ASP A 117 25.15 -7.13 17.56
C ASP A 117 24.33 -7.76 16.41
N ASN A 118 24.61 -7.40 15.16
CA ASN A 118 23.88 -7.85 13.96
C ASN A 118 22.39 -7.42 13.95
N THR A 119 22.10 -6.22 14.44
CA THR A 119 20.81 -5.55 14.30
C THR A 119 20.81 -4.52 13.17
N ALA A 120 19.62 -4.10 12.75
CA ALA A 120 19.43 -3.00 11.82
C ALA A 120 19.02 -1.72 12.55
N LEU A 121 19.58 -0.59 12.13
CA LEU A 121 19.21 0.75 12.57
C LEU A 121 18.44 1.43 11.44
N VAL A 122 17.17 1.77 11.70
CA VAL A 122 16.31 2.48 10.76
C VAL A 122 16.15 3.92 11.23
N GLU A 123 16.67 4.86 10.44
CA GLU A 123 16.56 6.30 10.70
C GLU A 123 15.24 6.82 10.15
N LEU A 124 14.51 7.59 10.97
CA LEU A 124 13.27 8.25 10.60
C LEU A 124 13.51 9.73 10.28
N ALA A 125 12.62 10.32 9.47
CA ALA A 125 12.70 11.71 9.03
C ALA A 125 12.62 12.76 10.17
N ASP A 126 12.16 12.37 11.36
CA ASP A 126 12.13 13.20 12.57
C ASP A 126 13.37 13.02 13.47
N GLY A 127 14.35 12.23 13.04
CA GLY A 127 15.61 11.98 13.76
C GLY A 127 15.55 10.80 14.74
N HIS A 128 14.40 10.14 14.93
CA HIS A 128 14.36 8.90 15.71
C HIS A 128 15.07 7.75 14.99
N VAL A 129 15.70 6.86 15.76
CA VAL A 129 16.34 5.64 15.25
C VAL A 129 15.69 4.42 15.89
N LEU A 130 15.16 3.52 15.05
CA LEU A 130 14.57 2.27 15.48
C LEU A 130 15.61 1.14 15.35
N ARG A 131 15.95 0.47 16.46
CA ARG A 131 16.82 -0.71 16.46
C ARG A 131 15.95 -1.96 16.31
N SER A 132 16.17 -2.72 15.23
CA SER A 132 15.34 -3.88 14.87
C SER A 132 16.21 -5.10 14.55
N HIS A 133 15.85 -6.27 15.07
CA HIS A 133 16.53 -7.53 14.72
C HIS A 133 16.37 -7.90 13.24
N ARG A 134 15.27 -7.49 12.60
CA ARG A 134 14.95 -7.73 11.19
C ARG A 134 14.23 -6.51 10.62
N VAL A 135 14.44 -6.23 9.33
CA VAL A 135 13.74 -5.16 8.59
C VAL A 135 13.14 -5.77 7.33
N VAL A 136 11.86 -5.47 7.08
CA VAL A 136 11.13 -5.93 5.89
C VAL A 136 10.73 -4.72 5.05
N LEU A 137 11.29 -4.61 3.84
CA LEU A 137 11.02 -3.51 2.92
C LEU A 137 9.74 -3.74 2.11
N ALA A 138 8.59 -3.35 2.67
CA ALA A 138 7.28 -3.46 2.03
C ALA A 138 6.90 -2.20 1.22
N LEU A 139 7.81 -1.74 0.35
CA LEU A 139 7.72 -0.42 -0.31
C LEU A 139 6.60 -0.27 -1.36
N GLY A 140 6.00 -1.38 -1.79
CA GLY A 140 4.94 -1.40 -2.80
C GLY A 140 5.46 -1.14 -4.23
N ASN A 141 4.57 -0.67 -5.10
CA ASN A 141 4.91 -0.41 -6.50
C ASN A 141 5.56 0.97 -6.66
N PHE A 142 6.77 0.97 -7.22
CA PHE A 142 7.45 2.19 -7.66
C PHE A 142 6.72 2.85 -8.85
N PRO A 143 6.84 4.17 -9.04
CA PRO A 143 6.35 4.84 -10.25
C PRO A 143 7.03 4.30 -11.51
N PRO A 144 6.41 4.44 -12.70
CA PRO A 144 7.03 4.05 -13.96
C PRO A 144 8.41 4.69 -14.15
N ILE A 145 9.38 3.92 -14.64
CA ILE A 145 10.69 4.45 -15.02
C ILE A 145 10.50 5.39 -16.20
N GLY A 146 10.86 6.67 -16.04
CA GLY A 146 10.77 7.67 -17.10
C GLY A 146 11.68 7.32 -18.28
N LEU A 147 11.28 7.70 -19.49
CA LEU A 147 12.00 7.32 -20.73
C LEU A 147 13.48 7.72 -20.71
N THR A 148 13.82 8.90 -20.18
CA THR A 148 15.21 9.34 -19.95
C THR A 148 16.01 8.34 -19.11
N SER A 149 15.43 7.87 -18.00
CA SER A 149 16.05 6.90 -17.08
C SER A 149 16.11 5.49 -17.67
N ALA A 150 15.28 5.18 -18.67
CA ALA A 150 15.33 3.95 -19.45
C ALA A 150 16.34 4.02 -20.62
N GLY A 151 17.16 5.08 -20.73
CA GLY A 151 18.11 5.27 -21.82
C GLY A 151 17.49 5.78 -23.13
N LEU A 152 16.17 5.96 -23.18
CA LEU A 152 15.45 6.55 -24.31
C LEU A 152 15.51 8.08 -24.20
N GLY A 153 16.69 8.64 -24.50
CA GLY A 153 16.97 10.07 -24.42
C GLY A 153 16.24 10.90 -25.49
N GLY A 154 15.93 12.16 -25.15
CA GLY A 154 15.32 13.13 -26.06
C GLY A 154 14.82 14.37 -25.33
N LYS A 155 14.46 15.42 -26.09
CA LYS A 155 13.67 16.54 -25.56
C LYS A 155 12.20 16.16 -25.60
N PHE A 156 11.62 15.87 -24.45
CA PHE A 156 10.18 15.64 -24.33
C PHE A 156 9.42 16.96 -24.41
N PRO A 157 8.25 17.01 -25.09
CA PRO A 157 7.45 18.22 -25.16
C PRO A 157 6.77 18.53 -23.80
N PRO A 158 6.34 19.78 -23.54
CA PRO A 158 5.78 20.17 -22.22
C PRO A 158 4.53 19.40 -21.78
N ASN A 159 3.83 18.74 -22.70
CA ASN A 159 2.66 17.90 -22.47
C ASN A 159 2.98 16.39 -22.35
N TYR A 160 4.25 16.03 -22.22
CA TYR A 160 4.66 14.66 -21.89
C TYR A 160 4.57 14.44 -20.37
N HIS A 161 3.81 13.43 -19.96
CA HIS A 161 3.68 13.02 -18.57
C HIS A 161 4.26 11.61 -18.40
N PRO A 162 5.41 11.44 -17.70
CA PRO A 162 6.06 10.13 -17.55
C PRO A 162 5.30 9.17 -16.62
N ASN A 163 4.37 9.69 -15.82
CA ASN A 163 3.51 8.93 -14.93
C ASN A 163 2.08 9.49 -15.01
N PRO A 164 1.08 8.75 -15.53
CA PRO A 164 -0.29 9.24 -15.68
C PRO A 164 -1.03 9.37 -14.34
N TRP A 165 -0.45 8.89 -13.23
CA TRP A 165 -1.04 8.91 -11.90
C TRP A 165 -0.59 10.10 -11.04
N THR A 166 0.30 10.98 -11.54
CA THR A 166 0.66 12.19 -10.79
C THR A 166 -0.49 13.19 -10.77
N PRO A 167 -0.68 13.96 -9.67
CA PRO A 167 -1.67 15.02 -9.62
C PRO A 167 -1.52 15.98 -10.81
N GLY A 168 -2.62 16.24 -11.53
CA GLY A 168 -2.63 17.12 -12.69
C GLY A 168 -2.15 16.52 -14.02
N ALA A 169 -1.71 15.25 -14.09
CA ALA A 169 -1.23 14.61 -15.33
C ALA A 169 -2.27 14.55 -16.47
N LEU A 170 -3.56 14.73 -16.15
CA LEU A 170 -4.67 14.74 -17.11
C LEU A 170 -5.33 16.13 -17.24
N THR A 171 -4.80 17.16 -16.58
CA THR A 171 -5.32 18.52 -16.65
C THR A 171 -4.99 19.13 -18.01
N GLY A 172 -5.97 19.80 -18.64
CA GLY A 172 -5.79 20.44 -19.95
C GLY A 172 -5.99 19.50 -21.16
N ILE A 173 -6.35 18.22 -20.94
CA ILE A 173 -6.79 17.32 -22.02
C ILE A 173 -8.18 17.76 -22.50
N ALA A 174 -8.22 18.63 -23.53
CA ALA A 174 -9.49 19.10 -24.09
C ALA A 174 -10.18 18.02 -24.96
N PRO A 175 -11.53 18.00 -25.06
CA PRO A 175 -12.28 16.89 -25.66
C PRO A 175 -12.00 16.55 -27.14
N ARG A 176 -11.20 17.34 -27.85
CA ARG A 176 -10.83 17.16 -29.26
C ARG A 176 -9.32 17.06 -29.51
N ILE A 177 -8.49 16.93 -28.47
CA ILE A 177 -7.04 16.75 -28.68
C ILE A 177 -6.72 15.32 -29.11
N ARG A 178 -5.71 15.17 -29.98
CA ARG A 178 -5.10 13.88 -30.26
C ARG A 178 -4.05 13.61 -29.18
N PHE A 179 -4.18 12.51 -28.46
CA PHE A 179 -3.21 12.04 -27.48
C PHE A 179 -2.79 10.60 -27.82
N CYS A 180 -1.61 10.20 -27.35
CA CYS A 180 -1.10 8.83 -27.47
C CYS A 180 -0.82 8.28 -26.08
N LEU A 181 -1.41 7.12 -25.75
CA LEU A 181 -1.14 6.42 -24.50
C LEU A 181 -0.16 5.27 -24.78
N LEU A 182 1.06 5.39 -24.25
CA LEU A 182 2.05 4.32 -24.29
C LEU A 182 1.98 3.52 -23.00
N ALA A 183 1.25 2.42 -23.03
CA ALA A 183 1.15 1.47 -21.92
C ALA A 183 1.54 0.07 -22.40
N PRO A 184 2.60 -0.56 -21.85
CA PRO A 184 2.76 -2.00 -22.03
C PRO A 184 1.54 -2.69 -21.40
N ALA A 185 1.03 -3.73 -22.06
CA ALA A 185 -0.14 -4.44 -21.57
C ALA A 185 0.05 -4.92 -20.12
N LEU A 186 -1.05 -4.93 -19.35
CA LEU A 186 -1.14 -5.73 -18.14
C LEU A 186 -0.78 -7.17 -18.54
N ARG A 187 0.36 -7.69 -18.07
CA ARG A 187 0.68 -9.10 -18.27
C ARG A 187 -0.37 -9.91 -17.49
N PRO A 188 -0.95 -10.97 -18.10
CA PRO A 188 -1.90 -11.84 -17.42
C PRO A 188 -1.23 -12.60 -16.26
#